data_AF-T0PGK4-F1
#
_entry.id   AF-T0PGK4-F1
#
_cell.length_a   1.000
_cell.length_b   1.000
_cell.length_c   1.000
_cell.angle_alpha   90.00
_cell.angle_beta   90.00
_cell.angle_gamma   90.00
#
_symmetry.space_group_name_H-M   'P 1'
#
loop_
_entity.id
_entity.type
_entity.pdbx_description
1 polymer ?
#
loop_
_entity_poly.entity_id
_entity_poly.type
_entity_poly.pdbx_seq_one_letter_code
_entity_poly.pdbx_strand_id
1 'polypeptide(L)'
;MNIMKNPGEYKFNKKWLEDLDKPSHRKYYTGFYFNDPDKQIYESSAYIRKYDIVGVVKNYDTATKTATIEQRNKVFDGDTVEVLRPVGDNLQVVLKDMKDSRGNKIESAPSAQMLFDVTIEEELQENDIVIKSKEDK
;
A
#
# COMPACT_ATOMS: atom_id res chain seq x y z
N MET A 1 20.19 -1.82 11.49
CA MET A 1 19.95 -0.98 12.69
C MET A 1 19.35 -1.88 13.75
N ASN A 2 20.06 -2.13 14.86
CA ASN A 2 19.76 -3.23 15.80
C ASN A 2 19.19 -2.63 17.09
N ILE A 3 17.86 -2.72 17.27
CA ILE A 3 17.07 -1.99 18.27
C ILE A 3 17.38 -2.45 19.72
N MET A 4 18.05 -3.60 19.88
CA MET A 4 18.30 -4.20 21.19
C MET A 4 19.52 -3.64 21.95
N LYS A 5 20.31 -2.73 21.36
CA LYS A 5 21.59 -2.31 21.97
C LYS A 5 21.55 -0.98 22.73
N ASN A 6 20.56 -0.10 22.54
CA ASN A 6 20.49 1.20 23.24
C ASN A 6 19.04 1.72 23.37
N PRO A 7 18.35 1.45 24.49
CA PRO A 7 16.95 1.87 24.68
C PRO A 7 16.76 3.38 24.93
N GLY A 8 17.83 4.14 25.18
CA GLY A 8 17.76 5.58 25.54
C GLY A 8 17.74 6.58 24.38
N GLU A 9 18.06 6.17 23.16
CA GLU A 9 18.14 7.07 21.98
C GLU A 9 16.99 6.90 20.98
N TYR A 10 15.99 6.08 21.30
CA TYR A 10 14.86 5.87 20.41
C TYR A 10 14.00 7.13 20.31
N LYS A 11 14.03 7.80 19.15
CA LYS A 11 13.08 8.85 18.79
C LYS A 11 12.01 8.25 17.90
N PHE A 12 10.80 8.15 18.45
CA PHE A 12 9.62 7.72 17.71
C PHE A 12 9.29 8.70 16.59
N ASN A 13 9.29 8.23 15.34
CA ASN A 13 8.80 9.02 14.21
C ASN A 13 7.30 8.73 14.03
N LYS A 14 6.46 9.73 14.28
CA LYS A 14 5.00 9.63 14.13
C LYS A 14 4.57 9.16 12.73
N LYS A 15 5.37 9.50 11.70
CA LYS A 15 5.15 9.03 10.32
C LYS A 15 5.11 7.51 10.21
N TRP A 16 5.91 6.78 11.00
CA TRP A 16 5.89 5.32 11.00
C TRP A 16 4.57 4.76 11.53
N LEU A 17 3.94 5.42 12.51
CA LEU A 17 2.62 5.00 12.98
C LEU A 17 1.57 5.22 11.89
N GLU A 18 1.63 6.35 11.20
CA GLU A 18 0.73 6.68 10.10
C GLU A 18 0.91 5.69 8.93
N ASP A 19 2.15 5.36 8.58
CA ASP A 19 2.47 4.38 7.53
C ASP A 19 2.10 2.95 7.92
N LEU A 20 2.17 2.59 9.21
CA LEU A 20 1.71 1.29 9.72
C LEU A 20 0.18 1.19 9.81
N ASP A 21 -0.52 2.29 10.11
CA ASP A 21 -1.98 2.33 10.21
C ASP A 21 -2.67 2.25 8.84
N LYS A 22 -1.99 2.72 7.76
CA LYS A 22 -2.50 2.65 6.38
C LYS A 22 -2.81 1.22 5.90
N PRO A 23 -1.90 0.22 6.05
CA PRO A 23 -2.17 -1.17 5.67
C PRO A 23 -2.62 -2.06 6.85
N SER A 24 -2.33 -1.68 8.11
CA SER A 24 -2.70 -2.49 9.27
C SER A 24 -4.11 -2.19 9.72
N HIS A 25 -4.95 -3.18 9.52
CA HIS A 25 -6.30 -3.21 10.01
C HIS A 25 -6.38 -3.45 11.53
N ARG A 26 -5.28 -3.76 12.24
CA ARG A 26 -5.33 -4.16 13.64
C ARG A 26 -5.07 -2.99 14.57
N LYS A 27 -6.09 -2.54 15.31
CA LYS A 27 -5.91 -1.69 16.50
C LYS A 27 -4.90 -2.39 17.43
N TYR A 28 -3.79 -1.71 17.73
CA TYR A 28 -2.90 -2.12 18.81
C TYR A 28 -3.63 -1.89 20.14
N TYR A 29 -3.74 -2.94 20.95
CA TYR A 29 -4.44 -2.89 22.23
C TYR A 29 -3.52 -3.38 23.35
N THR A 30 -3.47 -2.64 24.47
CA THR A 30 -2.67 -2.98 25.66
C THR A 30 -3.33 -4.04 26.54
N GLY A 31 -4.45 -4.64 26.11
CA GLY A 31 -5.24 -5.57 26.92
C GLY A 31 -4.47 -6.79 27.42
N PHE A 32 -3.51 -7.29 26.63
CA PHE A 32 -2.63 -8.38 27.07
C PHE A 32 -1.73 -8.00 28.25
N TYR A 33 -1.43 -6.70 28.42
CA TYR A 33 -0.58 -6.20 29.50
C TYR A 33 -1.36 -5.95 30.80
N PHE A 34 -2.66 -5.63 30.72
CA PHE A 34 -3.47 -5.26 31.89
C PHE A 34 -4.54 -6.29 32.30
N ASN A 35 -4.59 -7.46 31.66
CA ASN A 35 -5.43 -8.60 32.04
C ASN A 35 -6.91 -8.24 32.30
N ASP A 36 -7.49 -7.42 31.41
CA ASP A 36 -8.85 -6.91 31.51
C ASP A 36 -9.80 -7.73 30.61
N PRO A 37 -10.65 -8.61 31.18
CA PRO A 37 -11.47 -9.56 30.42
C PRO A 37 -12.70 -8.95 29.73
N ASP A 38 -13.06 -7.69 30.01
CA ASP A 38 -14.36 -7.10 29.62
C ASP A 38 -14.32 -6.16 28.40
N LYS A 39 -13.31 -6.26 27.52
CA LYS A 39 -13.32 -5.52 26.24
C LYS A 39 -13.57 -6.42 25.04
N GLN A 40 -14.67 -7.16 25.07
CA GLN A 40 -15.29 -7.63 23.83
C GLN A 40 -16.02 -6.44 23.17
N ILE A 41 -15.42 -5.91 22.11
CA ILE A 41 -16.03 -4.83 21.33
C ILE A 41 -17.08 -5.45 20.39
N TYR A 42 -18.36 -5.27 20.73
CA TYR A 42 -19.53 -5.43 19.84
C TYR A 42 -19.82 -4.13 19.06
N GLU A 43 -18.80 -3.38 18.66
CA GLU A 43 -18.96 -2.23 17.78
C GLU A 43 -18.63 -2.68 16.35
N SER A 44 -19.70 -2.75 15.55
CA SER A 44 -19.76 -2.94 14.11
C SER A 44 -18.43 -3.18 13.38
N SER A 45 -18.36 -4.30 12.68
CA SER A 45 -17.37 -4.66 11.66
C SER A 45 -17.26 -3.66 10.48
N ALA A 46 -17.86 -2.47 10.59
CA ALA A 46 -17.74 -1.34 9.70
C ALA A 46 -16.38 -0.66 9.91
N TYR A 47 -15.33 -1.41 9.57
CA TYR A 47 -14.03 -0.90 9.18
C TYR A 47 -14.21 0.34 8.32
N ILE A 48 -13.82 1.50 8.83
CA ILE A 48 -13.63 2.70 8.01
C ILE A 48 -12.35 2.46 7.20
N ARG A 49 -12.47 1.73 6.08
CA ARG A 49 -11.37 1.44 5.16
C ARG A 49 -11.07 2.70 4.35
N LYS A 50 -10.16 3.55 4.81
CA LYS A 50 -9.79 4.76 4.03
C LYS A 50 -8.98 4.46 2.77
N TYR A 51 -8.36 3.28 2.67
CA TYR A 51 -7.52 2.90 1.53
C TYR A 51 -7.72 1.43 1.15
N ASP A 52 -7.60 1.11 -0.15
CA ASP A 52 -7.50 -0.25 -0.67
C ASP A 52 -6.10 -0.48 -1.24
N ILE A 53 -5.47 -1.62 -0.91
CA ILE A 53 -4.23 -2.06 -1.56
C ILE A 53 -4.60 -2.56 -2.96
N VAL A 54 -4.21 -1.84 -4.00
CA VAL A 54 -4.59 -2.14 -5.38
C VAL A 54 -3.57 -2.99 -6.12
N GLY A 55 -2.29 -2.97 -5.69
CA GLY A 55 -1.27 -3.81 -6.29
C GLY A 55 0.06 -3.84 -5.54
N VAL A 56 0.96 -4.69 -6.03
CA VAL A 56 2.34 -4.82 -5.54
C VAL A 56 3.29 -4.74 -6.74
N VAL A 57 4.29 -3.88 -6.68
CA VAL A 57 5.29 -3.74 -7.75
C VAL A 57 6.15 -5.00 -7.81
N LYS A 58 6.30 -5.55 -9.02
CA LYS A 58 7.15 -6.72 -9.31
C LYS A 58 8.41 -6.37 -10.05
N ASN A 59 8.37 -5.34 -10.88
CA ASN A 59 9.53 -4.86 -11.60
C ASN A 59 9.33 -3.40 -12.02
N TYR A 60 10.42 -2.70 -12.29
CA TYR A 60 10.41 -1.38 -12.89
C TYR A 60 11.53 -1.25 -13.91
N ASP A 61 11.18 -0.96 -15.17
CA ASP A 61 12.12 -0.64 -16.23
C ASP A 61 12.35 0.88 -16.28
N THR A 62 13.56 1.30 -15.93
CA THR A 62 13.97 2.71 -15.89
C THR A 62 14.12 3.34 -17.28
N ALA A 63 14.40 2.54 -18.31
CA ALA A 63 14.58 3.02 -19.67
C ALA A 63 13.22 3.35 -20.33
N THR A 64 12.20 2.52 -20.07
CA THR A 64 10.85 2.72 -20.63
C THR A 64 9.89 3.39 -19.65
N LYS A 65 10.30 3.61 -18.40
CA LYS A 65 9.46 4.13 -17.31
C LYS A 65 8.23 3.28 -17.05
N THR A 66 8.40 1.95 -17.14
CA THR A 66 7.31 0.98 -17.04
C THR A 66 7.43 0.16 -15.76
N ALA A 67 6.39 0.21 -14.93
CA ALA A 67 6.24 -0.67 -13.77
C ALA A 67 5.39 -1.88 -14.15
N THR A 68 5.83 -3.09 -13.79
CA THR A 68 4.99 -4.30 -13.79
C THR A 68 4.41 -4.49 -12.40
N ILE A 69 3.07 -4.52 -12.29
CA ILE A 69 2.35 -4.57 -11.02
C ILE A 69 1.46 -5.82 -10.96
N GLU A 70 1.52 -6.54 -9.85
CA GLU A 70 0.58 -7.63 -9.54
C GLU A 70 -0.67 -7.08 -8.88
N GLN A 71 -1.81 -7.29 -9.53
CA GLN A 71 -3.11 -6.82 -9.08
C GLN A 71 -3.52 -7.45 -7.73
N ARG A 72 -4.14 -6.63 -6.88
CA ARG A 72 -4.76 -7.05 -5.60
C ARG A 72 -6.23 -6.66 -5.51
N ASN A 73 -6.54 -5.41 -5.84
CA ASN A 73 -7.90 -4.88 -5.89
C ASN A 73 -8.10 -4.06 -7.17
N LYS A 74 -9.36 -3.71 -7.44
CA LYS A 74 -9.73 -2.98 -8.66
C LYS A 74 -9.00 -1.64 -8.74
N VAL A 75 -8.44 -1.36 -9.91
CA VAL A 75 -7.76 -0.12 -10.25
C VAL A 75 -7.93 0.15 -11.75
N PHE A 76 -7.92 1.42 -12.13
CA PHE A 76 -8.16 1.89 -13.49
C PHE A 76 -6.98 2.69 -14.03
N ASP A 77 -6.89 2.71 -15.35
CA ASP A 77 -6.01 3.62 -16.06
C ASP A 77 -6.40 5.07 -15.76
N GLY A 78 -5.41 5.90 -15.44
CA GLY A 78 -5.58 7.28 -14.99
C GLY A 78 -5.79 7.44 -13.48
N ASP A 79 -5.88 6.35 -12.71
CA ASP A 79 -6.02 6.46 -11.25
C ASP A 79 -4.79 7.10 -10.60
N THR A 80 -5.02 8.05 -9.71
CA THR A 80 -4.02 8.56 -8.77
C THR A 80 -3.92 7.62 -7.57
N VAL A 81 -2.73 7.17 -7.24
CA VAL A 81 -2.44 6.21 -6.17
C VAL A 81 -1.24 6.64 -5.35
N GLU A 82 -1.12 6.15 -4.11
CA GLU A 82 0.07 6.32 -3.28
C GLU A 82 0.89 5.03 -3.31
N VAL A 83 2.21 5.17 -3.49
CA VAL A 83 3.18 4.09 -3.40
C VAL A 83 3.84 4.15 -2.03
N LEU A 84 3.61 3.11 -1.23
CA LEU A 84 4.28 2.91 0.06
C LEU A 84 5.60 2.19 -0.16
N ARG A 85 6.69 2.81 0.29
CA ARG A 85 8.04 2.26 0.16
C ARG A 85 8.54 1.70 1.49
N PRO A 86 9.20 0.53 1.51
CA PRO A 86 9.86 0.03 2.72
C PRO A 86 10.97 0.94 3.22
N VAL A 87 11.64 1.64 2.30
CA VAL A 87 12.74 2.56 2.58
C VAL A 87 12.51 3.88 1.83
N GLY A 88 12.58 4.99 2.55
CA GLY A 88 12.37 6.33 2.00
C GLY A 88 10.94 6.84 2.20
N ASP A 89 10.60 7.88 1.44
CA ASP A 89 9.28 8.50 1.51
C ASP A 89 8.31 7.86 0.51
N ASN A 90 7.05 7.72 0.92
CA ASN A 90 5.95 7.42 0.00
C ASN A 90 5.79 8.53 -1.03
N LEU A 91 5.22 8.20 -2.18
CA LEU A 91 4.92 9.17 -3.23
C LEU A 91 3.55 8.92 -3.83
N GLN A 92 2.99 9.96 -4.43
CA GLN A 92 1.76 9.88 -5.20
C GLN A 92 2.11 9.82 -6.69
N VAL A 93 1.50 8.88 -7.41
CA VAL A 93 1.70 8.66 -8.85
C VAL A 93 0.37 8.52 -9.56
N VAL A 94 0.37 8.71 -10.88
CA VAL A 94 -0.78 8.44 -11.75
C VAL A 94 -0.45 7.21 -12.59
N LEU A 95 -1.34 6.22 -12.57
CA LEU A 95 -1.21 5.03 -13.39
C LEU A 95 -1.56 5.37 -14.85
N LYS A 96 -0.58 5.47 -15.73
CA LYS A 96 -0.81 5.81 -17.15
C LYS A 96 -0.50 4.63 -18.06
N ASP A 97 -1.19 4.56 -19.18
CA ASP A 97 -0.91 3.57 -20.22
C ASP A 97 -0.97 2.11 -19.75
N MET A 98 -1.96 1.76 -18.91
CA MET A 98 -2.12 0.39 -18.42
C MET A 98 -2.24 -0.63 -19.55
N LYS A 99 -1.46 -1.71 -19.48
CA LYS A 99 -1.43 -2.80 -20.47
C LYS A 99 -1.50 -4.17 -19.82
N ASP A 100 -2.11 -5.13 -20.51
CA ASP A 100 -2.07 -6.53 -20.12
C ASP A 100 -0.71 -7.19 -20.46
N SER A 101 -0.53 -8.44 -20.04
CA SER A 101 0.66 -9.26 -20.35
C SER A 101 0.97 -9.45 -21.86
N ARG A 102 0.04 -9.10 -22.76
CA ARG A 102 0.20 -9.18 -24.21
C ARG A 102 0.49 -7.80 -24.81
N GLY A 103 0.60 -6.75 -23.99
CA GLY A 103 0.82 -5.38 -24.42
C GLY A 103 -0.44 -4.66 -24.90
N ASN A 104 -1.63 -5.25 -24.75
CA ASN A 104 -2.87 -4.58 -25.13
C ASN A 104 -3.26 -3.55 -24.07
N LYS A 105 -3.68 -2.37 -24.52
CA LYS A 105 -4.24 -1.33 -23.66
C LYS A 105 -5.47 -1.86 -22.90
N ILE A 106 -5.53 -1.58 -21.59
CA ILE A 106 -6.66 -1.93 -20.73
C ILE A 106 -7.13 -0.71 -19.93
N GLU A 107 -8.42 -0.62 -19.65
CA GLU A 107 -8.99 0.42 -18.78
C GLU A 107 -8.88 0.04 -17.29
N SER A 108 -8.79 -1.26 -16.98
CA SER A 108 -8.63 -1.78 -15.62
C SER A 108 -8.00 -3.16 -15.65
N ALA A 109 -7.50 -3.63 -14.50
CA ALA A 109 -7.02 -5.00 -14.32
C ALA A 109 -8.13 -5.86 -13.66
N PRO A 110 -8.92 -6.62 -14.43
CA PRO A 110 -10.15 -7.26 -13.94
C PRO A 110 -9.94 -8.61 -13.25
N SER A 111 -8.76 -9.21 -13.38
CA SER A 111 -8.48 -10.55 -12.88
C SER A 111 -7.57 -10.51 -11.64
N ALA A 112 -7.91 -11.31 -10.65
CA ALA A 112 -7.12 -11.43 -9.42
C ALA A 112 -5.68 -11.87 -9.75
N GLN A 113 -4.69 -11.21 -9.14
CA GLN A 113 -3.26 -11.48 -9.33
C GLN A 113 -2.76 -11.31 -10.77
N MET A 114 -3.53 -10.65 -11.64
CA MET A 114 -3.09 -10.29 -12.97
C MET A 114 -1.85 -9.39 -12.90
N LEU A 115 -0.85 -9.70 -13.72
CA LEU A 115 0.23 -8.76 -14.02
C LEU A 115 -0.26 -7.78 -15.09
N PHE A 116 -0.08 -6.50 -14.81
CA PHE A 116 -0.29 -5.43 -15.77
C PHE A 116 0.91 -4.48 -15.73
N ASP A 117 1.19 -3.89 -16.88
CA ASP A 117 2.22 -2.88 -17.04
C ASP A 117 1.60 -1.49 -17.00
N VAL A 118 2.33 -0.52 -16.47
CA VAL A 118 1.88 0.87 -16.37
C VAL A 118 3.08 1.81 -16.48
N THR A 119 2.89 2.94 -17.13
CA THR A 119 3.88 4.01 -17.26
C THR A 119 3.83 4.93 -16.03
N ILE A 120 4.96 5.04 -15.33
CA ILE A 120 5.15 5.86 -14.13
C ILE A 120 6.55 6.50 -14.21
N GLU A 121 6.63 7.84 -14.10
CA GLU A 121 7.88 8.58 -14.28
C GLU A 121 8.85 8.37 -13.11
N GLU A 122 8.30 8.27 -11.91
CA GLU A 122 9.01 8.02 -10.68
C GLU A 122 9.47 6.57 -10.61
N GLU A 123 10.75 6.35 -10.25
CA GLU A 123 11.30 5.00 -10.14
C GLU A 123 10.67 4.24 -8.99
N LEU A 124 10.18 3.02 -9.24
CA LEU A 124 9.61 2.16 -8.21
C LEU A 124 10.54 1.00 -7.89
N GLN A 125 10.40 0.44 -6.69
CA GLN A 125 11.17 -0.71 -6.24
C GLN A 125 10.29 -1.96 -6.17
N GLU A 126 10.91 -3.13 -6.36
CA GLU A 126 10.24 -4.41 -6.14
C GLU A 126 9.67 -4.46 -4.71
N ASN A 127 8.42 -4.93 -4.60
CA ASN A 127 7.64 -5.01 -3.36
C ASN A 127 7.14 -3.67 -2.79
N ASP A 128 7.30 -2.56 -3.50
CA ASP A 128 6.53 -1.35 -3.22
C ASP A 128 5.02 -1.67 -3.27
N ILE A 129 4.26 -1.11 -2.32
CA ILE A 129 2.82 -1.37 -2.18
C ILE A 129 2.05 -0.19 -2.77
N VAL A 130 1.11 -0.48 -3.67
CA VAL A 130 0.26 0.54 -4.29
C VAL A 130 -1.08 0.58 -3.58
N ILE A 131 -1.44 1.73 -3.02
CA ILE A 131 -2.70 1.97 -2.31
C ILE A 131 -3.52 3.08 -2.98
N LYS A 132 -4.85 2.95 -2.92
CA LYS A 132 -5.79 3.96 -3.41
C LYS A 132 -6.71 4.40 -2.28
N SER A 133 -6.86 5.70 -2.07
CA SER A 133 -7.85 6.24 -1.12
C SER A 133 -9.26 5.92 -1.58
N LYS A 134 -10.14 5.54 -0.66
CA LYS A 134 -11.57 5.55 -0.90
C LYS A 134 -12.02 6.99 -0.81
N GLU A 135 -12.47 7.56 -1.92
CA GLU A 135 -13.23 8.81 -1.86
C GLU A 135 -14.49 8.55 -1.04
N ASP A 136 -14.74 9.38 -0.03
CA ASP A 136 -16.00 9.39 0.70
C ASP A 136 -17.09 9.76 -0.30
N LYS A 137 -17.91 8.78 -0.69
CA LYS A 137 -19.12 9.01 -1.48
C LYS A 137 -20.25 9.53 -0.60
#